data_AF-A0A947MHV9-F1
#
_entry.id   AF-A0A947MHV9-F1
#
_cell.length_a   1.000
_cell.length_b   1.000
_cell.length_c   1.000
_cell.angle_alpha   90.00
_cell.angle_beta   90.00
_cell.angle_gamma   90.00
#
_symmetry.space_group_name_H-M   'P 1'
#
loop_
_entity.id
_entity.type
_entity.pdbx_description
1 polymer ?
#
loop_
_entity_poly.entity_id
_entity_poly.type
_entity_poly.pdbx_seq_one_letter_code
_entity_poly.pdbx_strand_id
1 'polypeptide(L)'
;MSTQIEANSQNLEKQAQELRFLGQGLLGFEHLLTYSLSVYDPQTPFYWLRSQEDENAAFIVMEPCYLVSDYAFDLPDDFATELAISHSEDAFVLVILRIPDNMQEMTANLAGPLIFNRHTGYGKQLVLEAADYPLRFPLFPAEPTEVESV
;
A
#
# COMPACT_ATOMS: atom_id res chain seq x y z
N MET A 1 -23.22 6.19 -2.46
CA MET A 1 -23.40 5.28 -1.29
C MET A 1 -21.99 4.80 -1.02
N SER A 2 -21.37 5.20 0.09
CA SER A 2 -19.93 4.97 0.32
C SER A 2 -19.63 3.48 0.50
N THR A 3 -18.67 2.95 -0.25
CA THR A 3 -18.15 1.58 -0.06
C THR A 3 -16.91 1.63 0.82
N GLN A 4 -16.99 0.98 1.99
CA GLN A 4 -15.88 0.85 2.93
C GLN A 4 -15.01 -0.34 2.54
N ILE A 5 -13.69 -0.18 2.42
CA ILE A 5 -12.75 -1.26 2.09
C ILE A 5 -12.00 -1.73 3.34
N GLU A 6 -11.95 -3.05 3.54
CA GLU A 6 -11.18 -3.73 4.58
C GLU A 6 -10.07 -4.57 3.94
N ALA A 7 -8.84 -4.50 4.47
CA ALA A 7 -7.71 -5.27 3.95
C ALA A 7 -7.76 -6.72 4.46
N ASN A 8 -8.25 -7.64 3.63
CA ASN A 8 -8.26 -9.09 3.92
C ASN A 8 -7.07 -9.81 3.27
N SER A 9 -6.32 -10.56 4.09
CA SER A 9 -5.15 -11.33 3.68
C SER A 9 -5.55 -12.69 3.09
N GLN A 10 -5.39 -12.86 1.77
CA GLN A 10 -5.51 -14.15 1.07
C GLN A 10 -4.27 -14.34 0.19
N ASN A 11 -3.74 -15.57 0.20
CA ASN A 11 -2.46 -16.05 -0.33
C ASN A 11 -2.16 -15.58 -1.77
N LEU A 12 -1.14 -14.72 -1.97
CA LEU A 12 -0.51 -14.53 -3.28
C LEU A 12 0.43 -15.72 -3.55
N GLU A 13 0.00 -16.66 -4.39
CA GLU A 13 0.85 -17.78 -4.84
C GLU A 13 2.06 -17.30 -5.67
N LYS A 14 3.09 -18.16 -5.78
CA LYS A 14 4.48 -17.95 -6.25
C LYS A 14 4.75 -17.23 -7.60
N GLN A 15 3.76 -16.69 -8.30
CA GLN A 15 3.95 -15.92 -9.53
C GLN A 15 3.70 -14.43 -9.28
N ALA A 16 4.53 -13.58 -9.88
CA ALA A 16 4.32 -12.14 -9.80
C ALA A 16 2.98 -11.77 -10.46
N GLN A 17 2.15 -11.03 -9.74
CA GLN A 17 0.89 -10.50 -10.25
C GLN A 17 1.18 -9.21 -11.00
N GLU A 18 0.69 -9.08 -12.23
CA GLU A 18 0.73 -7.80 -12.94
C GLU A 18 -0.35 -6.87 -12.39
N LEU A 19 0.03 -5.63 -12.12
CA LEU A 19 -0.85 -4.56 -11.67
C LEU A 19 -0.75 -3.38 -12.61
N ARG A 20 -1.87 -2.70 -12.87
CA ARG A 20 -1.93 -1.56 -13.78
C ARG A 20 -2.65 -0.38 -13.17
N PHE A 21 -1.99 0.77 -13.14
CA PHE A 21 -2.59 2.02 -12.70
C PHE A 21 -3.45 2.65 -13.81
N LEU A 22 -4.64 3.15 -13.44
CA LEU A 22 -5.55 3.83 -14.35
C LEU A 22 -5.44 5.35 -14.23
N GLY A 23 -5.42 6.03 -15.40
CA GLY A 23 -5.31 7.49 -15.50
C GLY A 23 -3.90 8.00 -15.29
N GLN A 24 -3.31 7.72 -14.12
CA GLN A 24 -1.93 8.09 -13.78
C GLN A 24 -1.31 7.06 -12.83
N GLY A 25 0.01 6.95 -12.87
CA GLY A 25 0.80 6.12 -11.96
C GLY A 25 0.84 6.62 -10.53
N LEU A 26 1.88 6.20 -9.80
CA LEU A 26 2.16 6.68 -8.45
C LEU A 26 2.54 8.17 -8.47
N LEU A 27 2.24 8.91 -7.40
CA LEU A 27 2.72 10.28 -7.23
C LEU A 27 4.26 10.33 -7.27
N GLY A 28 4.81 11.21 -8.10
CA GLY A 28 6.23 11.28 -8.43
C GLY A 28 6.70 10.31 -9.52
N PHE A 29 5.83 9.40 -9.97
CA PHE A 29 6.07 8.41 -11.01
C PHE A 29 4.84 8.28 -11.93
N GLU A 30 4.14 9.38 -12.21
CA GLU A 30 2.82 9.39 -12.83
C GLU A 30 2.78 8.78 -14.25
N HIS A 31 3.94 8.71 -14.89
CA HIS A 31 4.13 8.14 -16.22
C HIS A 31 4.31 6.61 -16.22
N LEU A 32 4.58 6.00 -15.06
CA LEU A 32 4.73 4.55 -14.92
C LEU A 32 3.39 3.96 -14.49
N LEU A 33 2.82 3.11 -15.33
CA LEU A 33 1.48 2.57 -15.17
C LEU A 33 1.49 1.07 -14.88
N THR A 34 2.51 0.33 -15.30
CA THR A 34 2.53 -1.14 -15.22
C THR A 34 3.57 -1.59 -14.21
N TYR A 35 3.12 -2.41 -13.26
CA TYR A 35 3.94 -2.93 -12.18
C TYR A 35 3.79 -4.44 -12.05
N SER A 36 4.79 -5.08 -11.46
CA SER A 36 4.72 -6.45 -10.98
C SER A 36 4.72 -6.44 -9.45
N LEU A 37 3.76 -7.14 -8.86
CA LEU A 37 3.66 -7.39 -7.43
C LEU A 37 4.16 -8.80 -7.13
N SER A 38 5.13 -8.94 -6.24
CA SER A 38 5.67 -10.25 -5.85
C SER A 38 6.09 -10.26 -4.39
N VAL A 39 6.13 -11.44 -3.78
CA VAL A 39 6.60 -11.61 -2.40
C VAL A 39 8.04 -11.10 -2.27
N TYR A 40 8.31 -10.27 -1.26
CA TYR A 40 9.68 -9.84 -0.95
C TYR A 40 10.49 -10.98 -0.33
N ASP A 41 10.00 -11.48 0.81
CA ASP A 41 10.50 -12.64 1.54
C ASP A 41 9.28 -13.36 2.12
N PRO A 42 9.11 -14.68 1.90
CA PRO A 42 7.99 -15.46 2.44
C PRO A 42 7.82 -15.44 3.97
N GLN A 43 8.84 -15.00 4.72
CA GLN A 43 8.80 -14.84 6.17
C GLN A 43 8.37 -13.44 6.63
N THR A 44 8.11 -12.53 5.68
CA THR A 44 7.79 -11.12 5.96
C THR A 44 6.45 -10.73 5.35
N PRO A 45 5.76 -9.70 5.90
CA PRO A 45 4.53 -9.16 5.30
C PRO A 45 4.80 -8.22 4.12
N PHE A 46 6.00 -8.24 3.55
CA PHE A 46 6.43 -7.29 2.53
C PHE A 46 6.31 -7.85 1.12
N TYR A 47 5.99 -6.96 0.19
CA TYR A 47 5.97 -7.24 -1.24
C TYR A 47 6.88 -6.26 -1.98
N TRP A 48 7.43 -6.75 -3.09
CA TRP A 48 7.99 -5.92 -4.13
C TRP A 48 6.89 -5.42 -5.05
N LEU A 49 6.82 -4.12 -5.28
CA LEU A 49 6.07 -3.48 -6.36
C LEU A 49 7.09 -2.86 -7.33
N ARG A 50 7.38 -3.52 -8.45
CA ARG A 50 8.41 -3.08 -9.41
C ARG A 50 7.79 -2.64 -10.70
N SER A 51 8.17 -1.48 -11.21
CA SER A 51 7.73 -1.04 -12.53
C SER A 51 8.22 -2.01 -13.59
N GLN A 52 7.39 -2.25 -14.59
CA GLN A 52 7.78 -2.96 -15.81
C GLN A 52 8.30 -2.00 -16.91
N GLU A 53 8.26 -0.70 -16.63
CA GLU A 53 8.58 0.36 -17.59
C GLU A 53 9.89 1.08 -17.24
N ASP A 54 10.27 1.14 -15.96
CA ASP A 54 11.57 1.64 -15.48
C ASP A 54 12.16 0.70 -14.41
N GLU A 55 13.32 0.10 -14.70
CA GLU A 55 14.02 -0.82 -13.80
C GLU A 55 14.48 -0.18 -12.48
N ASN A 56 14.60 1.15 -12.45
CA ASN A 56 15.00 1.89 -11.25
C ASN A 56 13.81 2.21 -10.33
N ALA A 57 12.57 2.01 -10.80
CA ALA A 57 11.37 2.27 -10.02
C ALA A 57 10.85 0.99 -9.35
N ALA A 58 11.31 0.75 -8.12
CA ALA A 58 10.86 -0.35 -7.29
C ALA A 58 10.54 0.12 -5.86
N PHE A 59 9.43 -0.39 -5.32
CA PHE A 59 8.94 -0.02 -4.00
C PHE A 59 8.75 -1.26 -3.15
N ILE A 60 8.97 -1.10 -1.85
CA ILE A 60 8.52 -2.07 -0.85
C ILE A 60 7.15 -1.62 -0.35
N VAL A 61 6.20 -2.55 -0.38
CA VAL A 61 4.82 -2.31 0.01
C VAL A 61 4.31 -3.41 0.94
N MET A 62 3.25 -3.13 1.68
CA MET A 62 2.58 -4.11 2.55
C MET A 62 1.09 -3.82 2.69
N GLU A 63 0.32 -4.79 3.16
CA GLU A 63 -1.05 -4.54 3.60
C GLU A 63 -1.03 -3.70 4.89
N PRO A 64 -1.84 -2.63 4.99
CA PRO A 64 -1.81 -1.74 6.16
C PRO A 64 -2.37 -2.38 7.43
N CYS A 65 -3.16 -3.45 7.33
CA CYS A 65 -3.75 -4.16 8.49
C CYS A 65 -2.71 -4.77 9.43
N TYR A 66 -1.49 -5.03 8.94
CA TYR A 66 -0.36 -5.46 9.76
C TYR A 66 0.19 -4.35 10.69
N LEU A 67 -0.14 -3.08 10.42
CA LEU A 67 0.28 -1.92 11.23
C LEU A 67 -0.88 -1.35 12.05
N VAL A 68 -2.04 -1.24 11.42
CA VAL A 68 -3.26 -0.69 12.02
C VAL A 68 -4.39 -1.65 11.69
N SER A 69 -4.79 -2.47 12.68
CA SER A 69 -5.71 -3.60 12.48
C SER A 69 -7.07 -3.19 11.92
N ASP A 70 -7.52 -1.98 12.21
CA ASP A 70 -8.79 -1.37 11.78
C ASP A 70 -8.59 -0.28 10.72
N TYR A 71 -7.52 -0.34 9.93
CA TYR A 71 -7.28 0.60 8.83
C TYR A 71 -8.40 0.52 7.78
N ALA A 72 -9.26 1.53 7.74
CA ALA A 72 -10.42 1.57 6.86
C ALA A 72 -10.74 3.01 6.46
N PHE A 73 -11.06 3.24 5.19
CA PHE A 73 -11.42 4.54 4.66
C PHE A 73 -12.57 4.41 3.65
N ASP A 74 -13.29 5.51 3.42
CA ASP A 74 -14.32 5.58 2.39
C ASP A 74 -13.66 5.68 1.01
N LEU A 75 -13.95 4.74 0.12
CA LEU A 75 -13.54 4.84 -1.28
C LEU A 75 -14.50 5.78 -2.03
N PRO A 76 -14.01 6.86 -2.68
CA PRO A 76 -14.88 7.72 -3.49
C PRO A 76 -15.60 6.95 -4.61
N ASP A 77 -16.85 7.29 -4.88
CA ASP A 77 -17.70 6.61 -5.88
C ASP A 77 -17.04 6.58 -7.28
N ASP A 78 -16.29 7.63 -7.66
CA ASP A 78 -15.55 7.69 -8.93
C ASP A 78 -14.42 6.66 -8.99
N PHE A 79 -13.67 6.47 -7.89
CA PHE A 79 -12.63 5.45 -7.80
C PHE A 79 -13.22 4.05 -7.86
N ALA A 80 -14.30 3.80 -7.11
CA ALA A 80 -14.99 2.51 -7.13
C ALA A 80 -15.50 2.16 -8.54
N THR A 81 -16.09 3.14 -9.22
CA THR A 81 -16.60 2.99 -10.59
C THR A 81 -15.48 2.71 -11.58
N GLU A 82 -14.41 3.50 -11.58
CA GLU A 82 -13.29 3.32 -12.51
C GLU A 82 -12.56 1.99 -12.31
N LEU A 83 -12.42 1.55 -11.06
CA LEU A 83 -11.78 0.28 -10.71
C LEU A 83 -12.74 -0.92 -10.80
N ALA A 84 -14.01 -0.71 -11.15
CA ALA A 84 -15.05 -1.73 -11.17
C ALA A 84 -15.16 -2.52 -9.85
N ILE A 85 -15.01 -1.82 -8.72
CA ILE A 85 -15.14 -2.38 -7.37
C ILE A 85 -16.60 -2.24 -6.94
N SER A 86 -17.29 -3.36 -6.76
CA SER A 86 -18.69 -3.38 -6.31
C SER A 86 -18.81 -3.75 -4.83
N HIS A 87 -17.90 -4.58 -4.35
CA HIS A 87 -17.81 -5.02 -2.95
C HIS A 87 -16.40 -4.78 -2.40
N SER A 88 -16.28 -4.61 -1.09
CA SER A 88 -14.99 -4.43 -0.43
C SER A 88 -14.01 -5.58 -0.69
N GLU A 89 -14.55 -6.81 -0.76
CA GLU A 89 -13.81 -8.03 -1.07
C GLU A 89 -13.20 -8.05 -2.48
N ASP A 90 -13.72 -7.25 -3.41
CA ASP A 90 -13.15 -7.12 -4.75
C ASP A 90 -11.84 -6.33 -4.75
N ALA A 91 -11.51 -5.67 -3.64
CA ALA A 91 -10.36 -4.79 -3.53
C ALA A 91 -9.29 -5.34 -2.57
N PHE A 92 -8.05 -4.97 -2.84
CA PHE A 92 -6.96 -5.07 -1.87
C PHE A 92 -6.21 -3.75 -1.80
N VAL A 93 -5.59 -3.51 -0.65
CA VAL A 93 -4.95 -2.24 -0.32
C VAL A 93 -3.50 -2.50 0.05
N LEU A 94 -2.61 -1.69 -0.51
CA LEU A 94 -1.20 -1.67 -0.19
C LEU A 94 -0.76 -0.26 0.23
N VAL A 95 0.22 -0.17 1.11
CA VAL A 95 0.87 1.10 1.47
C VAL A 95 2.36 1.03 1.17
N ILE A 96 2.93 2.15 0.72
CA ILE A 96 4.36 2.24 0.37
C ILE A 96 5.18 2.46 1.63
N LEU A 97 6.29 1.73 1.72
CA LEU A 97 7.27 1.85 2.80
C LEU A 97 8.41 2.79 2.41
N ARG A 98 8.82 3.64 3.35
CA ARG A 98 10.09 4.34 3.33
C ARG A 98 11.10 3.51 4.10
N ILE A 99 12.20 3.16 3.44
CA ILE A 99 13.32 2.39 4.02
C ILE A 99 14.54 3.31 4.13
N PRO A 100 14.85 3.83 5.33
CA PRO A 100 16.10 4.53 5.58
C PRO A 100 17.24 3.54 5.89
N ASP A 101 18.46 4.06 6.05
CA ASP A 101 19.65 3.25 6.40
C ASP A 101 19.47 2.49 7.73
N ASN A 102 18.82 3.14 8.71
CA ASN A 102 18.44 2.51 9.97
C ASN A 102 17.07 1.84 9.84
N MET A 103 17.02 0.51 9.79
CA MET A 103 15.76 -0.22 9.65
C MET A 103 14.73 0.07 10.75
N GLN A 104 15.15 0.49 11.95
CA GLN A 104 14.22 0.87 13.02
C GLN A 104 13.41 2.14 12.70
N GLU A 105 13.87 2.95 11.74
CA GLU A 105 13.21 4.19 11.31
C GLU A 105 12.32 4.00 10.08
N MET A 106 12.02 2.74 9.71
CA MET A 106 11.09 2.45 8.63
C MET A 106 9.71 3.04 8.93
N THR A 107 9.10 3.64 7.92
CA THR A 107 7.75 4.21 8.03
C THR A 107 6.87 3.82 6.84
N ALA A 108 5.58 3.60 7.08
CA ALA A 108 4.58 3.44 6.03
C ALA A 108 3.87 4.77 5.73
N ASN A 109 3.54 4.99 4.46
CA ASN A 109 2.65 6.09 4.06
C ASN A 109 1.19 5.62 4.10
N LEU A 110 0.50 5.90 5.21
CA LEU A 110 -0.92 5.58 5.38
C LEU A 110 -1.84 6.59 4.69
N ALA A 111 -1.34 7.77 4.32
CA ALA A 111 -2.12 8.80 3.61
C ALA A 111 -2.23 8.55 2.10
N GLY A 112 -1.40 7.66 1.56
CA GLY A 112 -1.33 7.40 0.12
C GLY A 112 -1.55 5.93 -0.25
N PRO A 113 -2.64 5.28 0.19
CA PRO A 113 -2.87 3.88 -0.11
C PRO A 113 -3.01 3.63 -1.61
N LEU A 114 -2.60 2.44 -2.02
CA LEU A 114 -2.74 1.90 -3.37
C LEU A 114 -3.92 0.93 -3.34
N ILE A 115 -4.98 1.24 -4.08
CA ILE A 115 -6.18 0.42 -4.15
C ILE A 115 -6.15 -0.32 -5.48
N PHE A 116 -6.32 -1.63 -5.44
CA PHE A 116 -6.38 -2.47 -6.62
C PHE A 116 -7.62 -3.36 -6.59
N ASN A 117 -8.25 -3.55 -7.74
CA ASN A 117 -9.24 -4.59 -7.93
C ASN A 117 -8.53 -5.95 -8.05
N ARG A 118 -8.89 -6.90 -7.19
CA ARG A 118 -8.30 -8.25 -7.11
C ARG A 118 -8.45 -9.05 -8.41
N HIS A 119 -9.55 -8.85 -9.12
CA HIS A 119 -9.89 -9.63 -10.31
C HIS A 119 -9.21 -9.09 -11.57
N THR A 120 -9.11 -7.77 -11.71
CA THR A 120 -8.58 -7.13 -12.92
C THR A 120 -7.12 -6.69 -12.78
N GLY A 121 -6.61 -6.54 -11.56
CA GLY A 121 -5.29 -5.97 -11.28
C GLY A 121 -5.21 -4.46 -11.51
N TYR A 122 -6.33 -3.80 -11.82
CA TYR A 122 -6.36 -2.35 -12.04
C TYR A 122 -6.38 -1.61 -10.71
N GLY A 123 -5.63 -0.52 -10.63
CA GLY A 123 -5.53 0.25 -9.39
C GLY A 123 -5.33 1.74 -9.58
N LYS A 124 -5.42 2.46 -8.47
CA LYS A 124 -5.16 3.89 -8.34
C LYS A 124 -4.54 4.17 -6.98
N GLN A 125 -3.73 5.23 -6.90
CA GLN A 125 -3.32 5.80 -5.62
C GLN A 125 -4.40 6.78 -5.15
N LEU A 126 -4.90 6.59 -3.94
CA LEU A 126 -5.80 7.54 -3.29
C LEU A 126 -4.99 8.44 -2.36
N VAL A 127 -5.37 9.72 -2.28
CA VAL A 127 -4.79 10.67 -1.34
C VAL A 127 -5.81 10.92 -0.23
N LEU A 128 -5.47 10.47 0.97
CA LEU A 128 -6.25 10.66 2.19
C LEU A 128 -5.71 11.85 2.98
N GLU A 129 -6.54 12.42 3.84
CA GLU A 129 -6.16 13.53 4.70
C GLU A 129 -5.12 13.09 5.74
N ALA A 130 -4.02 13.85 5.83
CA ALA A 130 -2.89 13.50 6.68
C ALA A 130 -3.20 13.60 8.20
N ALA A 131 -4.30 14.29 8.55
CA ALA A 131 -4.77 14.41 9.92
C ALA A 131 -5.30 13.08 10.47
N ASP A 132 -5.92 12.27 9.61
CA ASP A 132 -6.48 10.97 9.96
C ASP A 132 -5.49 9.83 9.67
N TYR A 133 -4.65 10.02 8.64
CA TYR A 133 -3.69 9.02 8.19
C TYR A 133 -2.29 9.60 8.02
N PRO A 134 -1.30 9.23 8.86
CA PRO A 134 0.02 9.84 8.78
C PRO A 134 0.80 9.38 7.54
N LEU A 135 1.50 10.33 6.92
CA LEU A 135 2.46 10.08 5.83
C LEU A 135 3.67 9.23 6.29
N ARG A 136 3.96 9.22 7.60
CA ARG A 136 5.09 8.53 8.21
C ARG A 136 4.62 7.80 9.47
N PHE A 137 4.00 6.64 9.28
CA PHE A 137 3.63 5.76 10.38
C PHE A 137 4.81 4.82 10.71
N PRO A 138 5.39 4.85 11.92
CA PRO A 138 6.49 3.96 12.29
C PRO A 138 6.10 2.48 12.20
N LEU A 139 6.96 1.65 11.63
CA LEU A 139 6.74 0.19 11.59
C LEU A 139 7.09 -0.48 12.92
N PHE A 140 8.08 0.08 13.61
CA PHE A 140 8.56 -0.41 14.89
C PHE A 140 8.20 0.60 15.97
N PRO A 141 7.81 0.15 17.16
CA PRO A 141 7.67 1.04 18.29
C PRO A 141 9.02 1.75 18.54
N ALA A 142 8.96 3.04 18.86
CA ALA A 142 10.16 3.75 19.31
C ALA A 142 10.74 3.00 20.51
N GLU A 143 12.06 2.75 20.52
CA GLU A 143 12.70 2.19 21.70
C GLU A 143 12.39 3.11 22.89
N PRO A 144 11.96 2.56 24.05
CA PRO A 144 11.79 3.37 25.24
C PRO A 144 13.13 4.03 25.51
N THR A 145 13.17 5.36 25.49
CA THR A 145 14.33 6.11 25.93
C THR A 145 14.53 5.72 27.39
N GLU A 146 15.59 4.99 27.72
CA GLU A 146 15.99 4.79 29.11
C GLU A 146 16.10 6.18 29.73
N VAL A 147 15.12 6.51 30.58
CA VAL A 147 15.18 7.71 31.39
C VAL A 147 16.30 7.41 32.37
N GLU A 148 17.51 7.91 32.12
CA GLU A 148 18.58 7.90 33.10
C GLU A 148 18.01 8.57 34.35
N SER A 149 17.70 7.74 35.36
CA SER A 149 17.34 8.20 36.69
C SER A 149 18.58 8.84 37.29
N VAL A 150 18.63 10.17 37.21
CA VAL A 150 19.55 11.02 37.98
C VAL A 150 19.17 10.99 39.45
#